data_AF-A0A3L8DH67-F1
#
_entry.id   AF-A0A3L8DH67-F1
#
_cell.length_a   1.000
_cell.length_b   1.000
_cell.length_c   1.000
_cell.angle_alpha   90.00
_cell.angle_beta   90.00
_cell.angle_gamma   90.00
#
_symmetry.space_group_name_H-M   'P 1'
#
loop_
_entity.id
_entity.type
_entity.pdbx_description
1 polymer ?
#
loop_
_entity_poly.entity_id
_entity_poly.type
_entity_poly.pdbx_seq_one_letter_code
_entity_poly.pdbx_strand_id
1 'polypeptide(L)'
;MKKVIAKQMDLFGLISRTIENLEKKGAAKRTRGNVTSRIDNLKMNWAKFVKMDEAVRDYMDAESAKLLYFMEGVREQCEEKFIEAHGDLLDILHELTAPAGEKPSISDSPQAISGCSHSRDLPKISLPTFAGDYLQWRSFRDLFSSMIIDNLDISEVEKLHYLKTSLLNEPAQLLKNIPVSTENFQRAWTTLTARYENTRILIDTQLVQFFSARCAKAESSQNLKRLHGDITEAIGALTSLGCPTEH
;
A
#
# COMPACT_ATOMS: atom_id res chain seq x y z
N MET A 1 -31.09 19.20 9.83
CA MET A 1 -31.44 17.77 9.78
C MET A 1 -31.96 17.28 8.42
N LYS A 2 -33.06 17.81 7.85
CA LYS A 2 -33.62 17.34 6.55
C LYS A 2 -32.61 17.28 5.39
N LYS A 3 -31.74 18.29 5.25
CA LYS A 3 -30.64 18.31 4.25
C LYS A 3 -29.58 17.23 4.46
N VAL A 4 -29.36 16.79 5.70
CA VAL A 4 -28.38 15.76 6.05
C VAL A 4 -28.97 14.38 5.73
N ILE A 5 -30.24 14.17 6.09
CA ILE A 5 -30.99 12.95 5.75
C ILE A 5 -31.08 12.74 4.24
N ALA A 6 -31.35 13.80 3.46
CA ALA A 6 -31.34 13.70 2.00
C ALA A 6 -30.00 13.19 1.45
N LYS A 7 -28.88 13.70 1.98
CA LYS A 7 -27.53 13.22 1.61
C LYS A 7 -27.27 11.78 2.04
N GLN A 8 -27.81 11.34 3.18
CA GLN A 8 -27.75 9.94 3.60
C GLN A 8 -28.55 9.02 2.67
N MET A 9 -29.73 9.45 2.20
CA MET A 9 -30.51 8.67 1.25
C MET A 9 -29.82 8.58 -0.12
N ASP A 10 -29.12 9.63 -0.54
CA ASP A 10 -28.27 9.60 -1.74
C ASP A 10 -27.13 8.58 -1.58
N LEU A 11 -26.44 8.59 -0.43
CA LEU A 11 -25.38 7.62 -0.12
C LEU A 11 -25.90 6.18 -0.05
N PHE A 12 -27.06 5.96 0.57
CA PHE A 12 -27.73 4.67 0.59
C PHE A 12 -28.02 4.19 -0.84
N GLY A 13 -28.58 5.07 -1.68
CA GLY A 13 -28.84 4.75 -3.08
C GLY A 13 -27.55 4.43 -3.88
N LEU A 14 -26.42 5.05 -3.56
CA LEU A 14 -25.13 4.72 -4.17
C LEU A 14 -24.62 3.34 -3.74
N ILE A 15 -24.72 3.03 -2.44
CA ILE A 15 -24.33 1.74 -1.87
C ILE A 15 -25.18 0.61 -2.47
N SER A 16 -26.51 0.72 -2.39
CA SER A 16 -27.46 -0.30 -2.82
C SER A 16 -27.39 -0.62 -4.32
N ARG A 17 -27.03 0.35 -5.17
CA ARG A 17 -26.95 0.14 -6.64
C ARG A 17 -25.57 -0.31 -7.12
N THR A 18 -24.62 -0.57 -6.22
CA THR A 18 -23.23 -0.85 -6.61
C THR A 18 -23.11 -2.09 -7.50
N ILE A 19 -23.79 -3.19 -7.14
CA ILE A 19 -23.79 -4.45 -7.90
C ILE A 19 -24.58 -4.30 -9.21
N GLU A 20 -25.79 -3.76 -9.18
CA GLU A 20 -26.56 -3.50 -10.41
C GLU A 20 -25.78 -2.63 -11.42
N ASN A 21 -25.07 -1.63 -10.92
CA ASN A 21 -24.23 -0.75 -11.75
C ASN A 21 -22.96 -1.44 -12.27
N LEU A 22 -22.55 -2.56 -11.68
CA LEU A 22 -21.49 -3.42 -12.20
C LEU A 22 -22.05 -4.35 -13.28
N GLU A 23 -23.19 -4.98 -13.03
CA GLU A 23 -23.84 -5.91 -13.95
C GLU A 23 -24.30 -5.22 -15.25
N LYS A 24 -24.89 -4.02 -15.15
CA LYS A 24 -25.29 -3.21 -16.32
C LYS A 24 -24.13 -2.85 -17.26
N LYS A 25 -22.87 -2.87 -16.76
CA LYS A 25 -21.68 -2.58 -17.57
C LYS A 25 -21.19 -3.79 -18.37
N GLY A 26 -21.75 -4.98 -18.15
CA GLY A 26 -21.44 -6.23 -18.85
C GLY A 26 -20.16 -6.92 -18.35
N ALA A 27 -20.08 -8.24 -18.57
CA ALA A 27 -19.00 -9.10 -18.07
C ALA A 27 -17.59 -8.64 -18.51
N ALA A 28 -17.45 -8.07 -19.71
CA ALA A 28 -16.18 -7.56 -20.22
C ALA A 28 -15.57 -6.43 -19.37
N LYS A 29 -16.38 -5.72 -18.58
CA LYS A 29 -15.92 -4.63 -17.69
C LYS A 29 -15.66 -5.09 -16.26
N ARG A 30 -15.95 -6.36 -15.92
CA ARG A 30 -15.70 -6.96 -14.60
C ARG A 30 -14.21 -7.39 -14.51
N THR A 31 -13.32 -6.41 -14.65
CA THR A 31 -11.88 -6.63 -14.49
C THR A 31 -11.49 -6.50 -13.02
N ARG A 32 -10.39 -7.15 -12.63
CA ARG A 32 -9.85 -7.07 -11.25
C ARG A 32 -9.77 -5.62 -10.76
N GLY A 33 -9.16 -4.75 -11.55
CA GLY A 33 -9.02 -3.33 -11.19
C GLY A 33 -10.35 -2.61 -11.03
N ASN A 34 -11.34 -2.87 -11.88
CA ASN A 34 -12.68 -2.26 -11.74
C ASN A 34 -13.38 -2.73 -10.46
N VAL A 35 -13.30 -4.03 -10.17
CA VAL A 35 -13.89 -4.63 -8.97
C VAL A 35 -13.20 -4.09 -7.71
N THR A 36 -11.87 -4.06 -7.66
CA THR A 36 -11.11 -3.46 -6.54
C THR A 36 -11.47 -1.99 -6.34
N SER A 37 -11.46 -1.16 -7.39
CA SER A 37 -11.83 0.26 -7.27
C SER A 37 -13.28 0.46 -6.80
N ARG A 38 -14.19 -0.47 -7.11
CA ARG A 38 -15.56 -0.44 -6.60
C ARG A 38 -15.65 -0.82 -5.14
N ILE A 39 -14.88 -1.79 -4.69
CA ILE A 39 -14.76 -2.13 -3.26
C ILE A 39 -14.27 -0.91 -2.48
N ASP A 40 -13.22 -0.23 -2.95
CA ASP A 40 -12.68 0.97 -2.29
C ASP A 40 -13.71 2.10 -2.25
N ASN A 41 -14.43 2.32 -3.35
CA ASN A 41 -15.49 3.33 -3.41
C ASN A 41 -16.66 2.98 -2.47
N LEU A 42 -17.06 1.71 -2.42
CA LEU A 42 -18.11 1.19 -1.56
C LEU A 42 -17.75 1.41 -0.08
N LYS A 43 -16.51 1.06 0.32
CA LYS A 43 -15.98 1.31 1.67
C LYS A 43 -15.97 2.81 2.01
N MET A 44 -15.52 3.66 1.08
CA MET A 44 -15.51 5.11 1.27
C MET A 44 -16.93 5.68 1.46
N ASN A 45 -17.91 5.20 0.67
CA ASN A 45 -19.30 5.65 0.80
C ASN A 45 -19.93 5.19 2.11
N TRP A 46 -19.64 3.96 2.55
CA TRP A 46 -20.06 3.45 3.85
C TRP A 46 -19.49 4.27 5.01
N ALA A 47 -18.18 4.57 5.00
CA ALA A 47 -17.56 5.40 6.03
C ALA A 47 -18.20 6.80 6.11
N LYS A 48 -18.55 7.40 4.96
CA LYS A 48 -19.29 8.67 4.93
C LYS A 48 -20.70 8.54 5.49
N PHE A 49 -21.39 7.45 5.18
CA PHE A 49 -22.73 7.17 5.69
C PHE A 49 -22.73 7.03 7.21
N VAL A 50 -21.83 6.22 7.77
CA VAL A 50 -21.68 6.02 9.23
C VAL A 50 -21.38 7.34 9.94
N LYS A 51 -20.43 8.13 9.43
CA LYS A 51 -20.09 9.43 10.02
C LYS A 51 -21.27 10.42 10.00
N MET A 52 -22.09 10.39 8.94
CA MET A 52 -23.29 11.22 8.88
C MET A 52 -24.40 10.70 9.81
N ASP A 53 -24.55 9.39 9.95
CA ASP A 53 -25.51 8.77 10.88
C ASP A 53 -25.21 9.10 12.33
N GLU A 54 -23.93 9.03 12.73
CA GLU A 54 -23.48 9.45 14.06
C GLU A 54 -23.84 10.92 14.33
N ALA A 55 -23.50 11.82 13.40
CA ALA A 55 -23.84 13.23 13.52
C ALA A 55 -25.37 13.45 13.60
N VAL A 56 -26.17 12.68 12.85
CA VAL A 56 -27.63 12.79 12.89
C VAL A 56 -28.20 12.28 14.21
N ARG A 57 -27.58 11.27 14.83
CA ARG A 57 -27.96 10.74 16.15
C ARG A 57 -27.61 11.71 17.28
N ASP A 58 -26.48 12.40 17.20
CA ASP A 58 -26.05 13.39 18.20
C ASP A 58 -26.99 14.60 18.32
N TYR A 59 -27.65 14.96 17.21
CA TYR A 59 -28.63 16.05 17.18
C TYR A 59 -30.09 15.56 17.23
N MET A 60 -30.33 14.29 17.55
CA MET A 60 -31.66 13.69 17.56
C MET A 60 -32.50 14.18 18.76
N ASP A 61 -33.76 14.47 18.49
CA ASP A 61 -34.78 14.93 19.45
C ASP A 61 -36.11 14.18 19.21
N ALA A 62 -37.09 14.34 20.09
CA ALA A 62 -38.35 13.59 20.04
C ALA A 62 -39.21 13.88 18.78
N GLU A 63 -39.03 15.03 18.13
CA GLU A 63 -39.71 15.38 16.88
C GLU A 63 -38.97 14.79 15.68
N SER A 64 -37.64 14.80 15.69
CA SER A 64 -36.83 14.22 14.62
C SER A 64 -36.77 12.69 14.61
N ALA A 65 -36.97 12.02 15.76
CA ALA A 65 -37.09 10.56 15.83
C ALA A 65 -38.29 10.02 15.00
N LYS A 66 -39.26 10.87 14.67
CA LYS A 66 -40.43 10.53 13.81
C LYS A 66 -40.13 10.65 12.32
N LEU A 67 -38.92 11.05 11.94
CA LEU A 67 -38.54 11.13 10.53
C LEU A 67 -38.46 9.72 9.96
N LEU A 68 -38.93 9.58 8.71
CA LEU A 68 -38.98 8.33 7.95
C LEU A 68 -37.65 7.54 8.01
N TYR A 69 -36.54 8.27 7.97
CA TYR A 69 -35.18 7.73 8.10
C TYR A 69 -34.99 6.82 9.32
N PHE A 70 -35.50 7.20 10.49
CA PHE A 70 -35.38 6.43 11.73
C PHE A 70 -36.48 5.38 11.84
N MET A 71 -37.70 5.70 11.43
CA MET A 71 -38.83 4.77 11.50
C MET A 71 -38.68 3.56 10.57
N GLU A 72 -38.08 3.76 9.40
CA GLU A 72 -37.86 2.69 8.42
C GLU A 72 -36.56 1.92 8.64
N GLY A 73 -35.74 2.28 9.64
CA GLY A 73 -34.46 1.60 9.87
C GLY A 73 -33.52 1.70 8.67
N VAL A 74 -33.42 2.90 8.07
CA VAL A 74 -32.62 3.12 6.84
C VAL A 74 -31.15 2.80 7.08
N ARG A 75 -30.67 2.95 8.32
CA ARG A 75 -29.32 2.58 8.71
C ARG A 75 -29.07 1.09 8.55
N GLU A 76 -29.94 0.27 9.13
CA GLU A 76 -29.87 -1.19 9.11
C GLU A 76 -29.99 -1.70 7.67
N GLN A 77 -30.92 -1.13 6.89
CA GLN A 77 -31.04 -1.46 5.47
C GLN A 77 -29.78 -1.11 4.65
N CYS A 78 -29.14 0.02 4.96
CA CYS A 78 -27.90 0.45 4.30
C CYS A 78 -26.73 -0.46 4.67
N GLU A 79 -26.66 -0.90 5.92
CA GLU A 79 -25.65 -1.84 6.41
C GLU A 79 -25.76 -3.19 5.70
N GLU A 80 -26.96 -3.76 5.62
CA GLU A 80 -27.21 -5.03 4.93
C GLU A 80 -26.79 -4.92 3.45
N LYS A 81 -27.20 -3.84 2.78
CA LYS A 81 -26.84 -3.60 1.37
C LYS A 81 -25.35 -3.41 1.15
N PHE A 82 -24.65 -2.81 2.11
CA PHE A 82 -23.20 -2.70 2.08
C PHE A 82 -22.54 -4.08 2.22
N ILE A 83 -22.98 -4.90 3.18
CA ILE A 83 -22.44 -6.23 3.43
C ILE A 83 -22.64 -7.14 2.21
N GLU A 84 -23.87 -7.20 1.69
CA GLU A 84 -24.22 -7.95 0.47
C GLU A 84 -23.30 -7.54 -0.70
N ALA A 85 -23.26 -6.23 -1.02
CA ALA A 85 -22.49 -5.74 -2.16
C ALA A 85 -20.97 -5.92 -1.97
N HIS A 86 -20.47 -5.82 -0.74
CA HIS A 86 -19.06 -6.04 -0.45
C HIS A 86 -18.68 -7.52 -0.58
N GLY A 87 -19.54 -8.43 -0.10
CA GLY A 87 -19.37 -9.89 -0.27
C GLY A 87 -19.33 -10.28 -1.74
N ASP A 88 -20.34 -9.87 -2.52
CA ASP A 88 -20.43 -10.18 -3.95
C ASP A 88 -19.20 -9.69 -4.74
N LEU A 89 -18.71 -8.48 -4.42
CA LEU A 89 -17.51 -7.93 -5.06
C LEU A 89 -16.24 -8.71 -4.69
N LEU A 90 -16.14 -9.20 -3.45
CA LEU A 90 -15.01 -10.03 -3.02
C LEU A 90 -15.04 -11.41 -3.69
N ASP A 91 -16.20 -12.02 -3.83
CA ASP A 91 -16.36 -13.30 -4.53
C ASP A 91 -15.96 -13.16 -6.01
N ILE A 92 -16.44 -12.10 -6.66
CA ILE A 92 -16.03 -11.75 -8.03
C ILE A 92 -14.50 -11.52 -8.10
N LEU A 93 -13.91 -10.84 -7.13
CA LEU A 93 -12.47 -10.58 -7.10
C LEU A 93 -11.68 -11.88 -6.95
N HIS A 94 -12.18 -12.81 -6.14
CA HIS A 94 -11.58 -14.13 -5.94
C HIS A 94 -11.65 -14.99 -7.21
N GLU A 95 -12.80 -15.01 -7.90
CA GLU A 95 -12.96 -15.66 -9.22
C GLU A 95 -11.96 -15.12 -10.25
N LEU A 96 -11.66 -13.82 -10.23
CA LEU A 96 -10.71 -13.17 -11.14
C LEU A 96 -9.24 -13.34 -10.73
N THR A 97 -8.97 -13.82 -9.51
CA THR A 97 -7.63 -13.98 -8.94
C THR A 97 -7.20 -15.45 -8.87
N ALA A 98 -8.16 -16.39 -8.95
CA ALA A 98 -7.87 -17.81 -9.03
C ALA A 98 -6.96 -18.11 -10.25
N PRO A 99 -5.85 -18.84 -10.06
CA PRO A 99 -5.01 -19.28 -11.17
C PRO A 99 -5.87 -20.13 -12.11
N ALA A 100 -5.74 -19.90 -13.42
CA ALA A 100 -6.40 -20.71 -14.44
C ALA A 100 -5.99 -22.18 -14.25
N GLY A 101 -6.87 -22.95 -13.60
CA GLY A 101 -6.66 -24.35 -13.27
C GLY A 101 -8.03 -24.99 -13.01
N GLU A 102 -8.44 -25.80 -13.98
CA GLU A 102 -9.56 -26.77 -13.92
C GLU A 102 -10.99 -26.22 -14.07
N LYS A 103 -11.36 -25.95 -15.33
CA LYS A 103 -12.69 -26.40 -15.82
C LYS A 103 -12.48 -27.28 -17.06
N PRO A 104 -13.25 -28.38 -17.22
CA PRO A 104 -13.05 -29.33 -18.31
C PRO A 104 -13.39 -28.70 -19.66
N SER A 105 -12.51 -28.98 -20.61
CA SER A 105 -12.59 -28.58 -22.01
C SER A 105 -13.80 -29.21 -22.71
N ILE A 106 -14.64 -28.39 -23.37
CA ILE A 106 -15.37 -28.78 -24.58
C ILE A 106 -15.32 -27.61 -25.57
N SER A 107 -14.78 -27.92 -26.75
CA SER A 107 -14.52 -27.13 -27.95
C SER A 107 -15.74 -26.37 -28.49
N ASP A 108 -15.54 -25.16 -29.07
CA ASP A 108 -15.35 -24.97 -30.53
C ASP A 108 -14.93 -23.52 -30.88
N SER A 109 -14.38 -23.33 -32.07
CA SER A 109 -13.50 -22.24 -32.55
C SER A 109 -14.23 -20.94 -33.05
N PRO A 110 -13.61 -20.05 -33.87
CA PRO A 110 -12.73 -18.95 -33.47
C PRO A 110 -13.18 -17.56 -33.98
N GLN A 111 -12.83 -16.46 -33.30
CA GLN A 111 -12.58 -15.19 -34.00
C GLN A 111 -11.58 -14.31 -33.23
N ALA A 112 -10.35 -14.33 -33.73
CA ALA A 112 -9.31 -13.39 -33.35
C ALA A 112 -9.63 -12.01 -33.96
N ILE A 113 -9.73 -11.00 -33.11
CA ILE A 113 -9.37 -9.63 -33.48
C ILE A 113 -8.41 -9.15 -32.42
N SER A 114 -7.14 -9.07 -32.83
CA SER A 114 -6.02 -8.54 -32.08
C SER A 114 -6.29 -7.10 -31.63
N GLY A 115 -6.78 -6.96 -30.40
CA GLY A 115 -6.62 -5.73 -29.64
C GLY A 115 -5.25 -5.78 -28.96
N CYS A 116 -4.25 -5.16 -29.57
CA CYS A 116 -2.95 -4.93 -28.96
C CYS A 116 -3.08 -3.99 -27.75
N SER A 117 -3.63 -4.47 -26.64
CA SER A 117 -3.44 -3.81 -25.36
C SER A 117 -1.99 -4.04 -24.99
N HIS A 118 -1.16 -3.07 -25.33
CA HIS A 118 0.09 -2.84 -24.66
C HIS A 118 -0.29 -2.51 -23.21
N SER A 119 -0.61 -3.55 -22.43
CA SER A 119 -0.48 -3.50 -20.99
C SER A 119 0.94 -3.05 -20.78
N ARG A 120 1.11 -1.79 -20.38
CA ARG A 120 2.33 -1.39 -19.72
C ARG A 120 2.35 -2.29 -18.49
N ASP A 121 2.99 -3.44 -18.61
CA ASP A 121 3.44 -4.22 -17.48
C ASP A 121 4.46 -3.33 -16.79
N LEU A 122 3.95 -2.42 -15.96
CA LEU A 122 4.76 -1.86 -14.90
C LEU A 122 5.21 -3.08 -14.08
N PRO A 123 6.51 -3.22 -13.81
CA PRO A 123 6.97 -4.29 -12.95
C PRO A 123 6.12 -4.24 -11.69
N LYS A 124 5.48 -5.37 -11.36
CA LYS A 124 4.73 -5.55 -10.12
C LYS A 124 5.60 -4.98 -9.02
N ILE A 125 5.06 -4.06 -8.22
CA ILE A 125 5.79 -3.44 -7.11
C ILE A 125 6.16 -4.59 -6.17
N SER A 126 7.37 -5.09 -6.33
CA SER A 126 7.94 -6.09 -5.45
C SER A 126 8.29 -5.39 -4.16
N LEU A 127 7.95 -6.00 -3.04
CA LEU A 127 8.43 -5.55 -1.75
C LEU A 127 9.95 -5.35 -1.83
N PRO A 128 10.47 -4.22 -1.33
CA PRO A 128 11.89 -3.98 -1.36
C PRO A 128 12.58 -5.11 -0.59
N THR A 129 13.72 -5.55 -1.10
CA THR A 129 14.53 -6.58 -0.46
C THR A 129 15.77 -5.95 0.14
N PHE A 130 16.18 -6.44 1.31
CA PHE A 130 17.35 -5.94 2.01
C PHE A 130 18.26 -7.09 2.38
N ALA A 131 19.47 -7.06 1.82
CA ALA A 131 20.48 -8.11 1.96
C ALA A 131 21.55 -7.78 3.02
N GLY A 132 21.46 -6.64 3.71
CA GLY A 132 22.43 -6.21 4.73
C GLY A 132 23.40 -5.10 4.30
N ASP A 133 23.20 -4.47 3.13
CA ASP A 133 24.05 -3.35 2.70
C ASP A 133 23.68 -2.06 3.45
N TYR A 134 24.62 -1.56 4.25
CA TYR A 134 24.46 -0.32 5.02
C TYR A 134 24.06 0.88 4.15
N LEU A 135 24.59 1.01 2.93
CA LEU A 135 24.28 2.13 2.04
C LEU A 135 22.82 2.12 1.59
N GLN A 136 22.25 0.93 1.40
CA GLN A 136 20.86 0.73 0.97
C GLN A 136 19.86 0.71 2.14
N TRP A 137 20.35 0.70 3.38
CA TRP A 137 19.50 0.64 4.58
C TRP A 137 18.50 1.80 4.64
N ARG A 138 18.95 3.03 4.36
CA ARG A 138 18.09 4.22 4.38
C ARG A 138 16.97 4.14 3.35
N SER A 139 17.33 3.84 2.11
CA SER A 139 16.38 3.68 1.01
C SER A 139 15.36 2.58 1.30
N PHE A 140 15.83 1.43 1.82
CA PHE A 140 14.96 0.33 2.24
C PHE A 140 14.02 0.75 3.37
N ARG A 141 14.56 1.37 4.44
CA ARG A 141 13.78 1.79 5.61
C ARG A 141 12.67 2.76 5.21
N ASP A 142 12.99 3.75 4.38
CA ASP A 142 12.02 4.78 3.99
C ASP A 142 10.92 4.18 3.09
N LEU A 143 11.31 3.32 2.15
CA LEU A 143 10.36 2.64 1.25
C LEU A 143 9.49 1.61 2.00
N PHE A 144 10.07 0.84 2.91
CA PHE A 144 9.36 -0.14 3.74
C PHE A 144 8.41 0.57 4.73
N SER A 145 8.84 1.70 5.30
CA SER A 145 7.99 2.52 6.17
C SER A 145 6.75 3.01 5.43
N SER A 146 6.94 3.64 4.28
CA SER A 146 5.84 4.17 3.47
C SER A 146 4.89 3.08 2.95
N MET A 147 5.41 1.88 2.64
CA MET A 147 4.62 0.80 2.03
C MET A 147 3.97 -0.14 3.05
N ILE A 148 4.50 -0.26 4.27
CA ILE A 148 4.03 -1.26 5.24
C ILE A 148 3.75 -0.64 6.61
N ILE A 149 4.65 0.21 7.11
CA ILE A 149 4.52 0.75 8.48
C ILE A 149 3.40 1.79 8.55
N ASP A 150 3.33 2.69 7.58
CA ASP A 150 2.36 3.80 7.52
C ASP A 150 0.96 3.35 7.05
N ASN A 151 0.84 2.12 6.53
CA ASN A 151 -0.45 1.56 6.13
C ASN A 151 -1.20 1.01 7.36
N LEU A 152 -2.39 1.57 7.59
CA LEU A 152 -3.30 1.21 8.70
C LEU A 152 -4.09 -0.08 8.42
N ASP A 153 -4.18 -0.49 7.17
CA ASP A 153 -4.89 -1.71 6.75
C ASP A 153 -4.09 -3.00 7.00
N ILE A 154 -2.82 -2.91 7.40
CA ILE A 154 -1.94 -4.06 7.63
C ILE A 154 -1.77 -4.28 9.14
N SER A 155 -2.08 -5.49 9.63
CA SER A 155 -1.90 -5.84 11.04
C SER A 155 -0.41 -5.96 11.42
N GLU A 156 -0.06 -5.76 12.70
CA GLU A 156 1.36 -5.88 13.14
C GLU A 156 1.96 -7.26 12.86
N VAL A 157 1.14 -8.32 12.89
CA VAL A 157 1.55 -9.69 12.54
C VAL A 157 1.93 -9.78 11.06
N GLU A 158 1.12 -9.19 10.18
CA GLU A 158 1.41 -9.11 8.74
C GLU A 158 2.63 -8.23 8.47
N LYS A 159 2.80 -7.11 9.16
CA LYS A 159 4.00 -6.25 9.05
C LYS A 159 5.27 -7.05 9.37
N LEU A 160 5.24 -7.87 10.42
CA LEU A 160 6.37 -8.73 10.77
C LEU A 160 6.59 -9.86 9.77
N HIS A 161 5.53 -10.43 9.22
CA HIS A 161 5.64 -11.42 8.15
C HIS A 161 6.32 -10.82 6.91
N TYR A 162 5.83 -9.67 6.44
CA TYR A 162 6.40 -8.94 5.31
C TYR A 162 7.86 -8.54 5.57
N LEU A 163 8.17 -8.08 6.78
CA LEU A 163 9.54 -7.78 7.19
C LEU A 163 10.43 -9.03 7.02
N LYS A 164 10.03 -10.20 7.54
CA LYS A 164 10.84 -11.41 7.42
C LYS A 164 11.02 -11.89 5.97
N THR A 165 10.03 -11.68 5.10
CA THR A 165 10.14 -12.03 3.67
C THR A 165 10.98 -11.04 2.85
N SER A 166 11.03 -9.78 3.28
CA SER A 166 11.83 -8.73 2.63
C SER A 166 13.31 -8.79 2.99
N LEU A 167 13.69 -9.52 4.03
CA LEU A 167 15.08 -9.62 4.48
C LEU A 167 15.76 -10.84 3.89
N LEU A 168 17.00 -10.66 3.46
CA LEU A 168 17.84 -11.70 2.85
C LEU A 168 19.15 -11.83 3.63
N ASN A 169 19.80 -12.99 3.58
CA ASN A 169 21.13 -13.22 4.18
C ASN A 169 21.22 -12.90 5.68
N GLU A 170 22.15 -12.02 6.07
CA GLU A 170 22.48 -11.66 7.46
C GLU A 170 21.30 -11.06 8.24
N PRO A 171 20.56 -10.04 7.73
CA PRO A 171 19.41 -9.50 8.45
C PRO A 171 18.27 -10.52 8.61
N ALA A 172 18.11 -11.47 7.69
CA ALA A 172 17.14 -12.55 7.83
C ALA A 172 17.52 -13.51 8.97
N GLN A 173 18.81 -13.81 9.15
CA GLN A 173 19.30 -14.63 10.26
C GLN A 173 19.15 -13.92 11.61
N LEU A 174 19.37 -12.59 11.65
CA LEU A 174 19.21 -11.77 12.85
C LEU A 174 17.79 -11.88 13.44
N LEU A 175 16.79 -11.89 12.56
CA LEU A 175 15.37 -11.92 12.93
C LEU A 175 14.76 -13.33 12.93
N LYS A 176 15.54 -14.36 12.58
CA LYS A 176 15.11 -15.77 12.57
C LYS A 176 14.64 -16.24 13.95
N ASN A 177 15.32 -15.78 15.00
CA ASN A 177 15.05 -16.17 16.39
C ASN A 177 13.88 -15.40 17.03
N ILE A 178 13.28 -14.43 16.33
CA ILE A 178 12.14 -13.66 16.83
C ILE A 178 10.85 -14.34 16.33
N PRO A 179 9.99 -14.83 17.25
CA PRO A 179 8.73 -15.45 16.87
C PRO A 179 7.76 -14.40 16.31
N VAL A 180 6.97 -14.81 15.31
CA VAL A 180 5.97 -13.94 14.69
C VAL A 180 4.81 -13.76 15.66
N SER A 181 4.72 -12.59 16.29
CA SER A 181 3.65 -12.21 17.22
C SER A 181 3.37 -10.71 17.09
N THR A 182 2.16 -10.28 17.44
CA THR A 182 1.70 -8.89 17.38
C THR A 182 2.66 -7.94 18.10
N GLU A 183 3.18 -8.35 19.26
CA GLU A 183 4.08 -7.53 20.09
C GLU A 183 5.54 -7.51 19.59
N ASN A 184 5.90 -8.41 18.67
CA ASN A 184 7.30 -8.61 18.28
C ASN A 184 7.72 -7.81 17.04
N PHE A 185 6.79 -7.17 16.33
CA PHE A 185 7.12 -6.32 15.18
C PHE A 185 8.01 -5.14 15.60
N GLN A 186 7.60 -4.39 16.63
CA GLN A 186 8.37 -3.26 17.13
C GLN A 186 9.77 -3.69 17.57
N ARG A 187 9.89 -4.79 18.30
CA ARG A 187 11.18 -5.32 18.75
C ARG A 187 12.08 -5.74 17.57
N ALA A 188 11.51 -6.40 16.57
CA ALA A 188 12.21 -6.79 15.35
C ALA A 188 12.72 -5.55 14.59
N TRP A 189 11.86 -4.55 14.40
CA TRP A 189 12.18 -3.30 13.73
C TRP A 189 13.27 -2.52 14.46
N THR A 190 13.14 -2.30 15.77
CA THR A 190 14.16 -1.61 16.57
C THR A 190 15.51 -2.33 16.54
N THR A 191 15.52 -3.67 16.59
CA THR A 191 16.76 -4.46 16.53
C THR A 191 17.45 -4.30 15.18
N LEU A 192 16.68 -4.30 14.09
CA LEU A 192 17.19 -4.12 12.73
C LEU A 192 17.73 -2.70 12.55
N THR A 193 16.98 -1.69 12.98
CA THR A 193 17.36 -0.29 12.96
C THR A 193 18.62 -0.04 13.79
N ALA A 194 18.72 -0.56 15.02
CA ALA A 194 19.92 -0.39 15.85
C ALA A 194 21.20 -0.98 15.22
N ARG A 195 21.07 -2.04 14.40
CA ARG A 195 22.20 -2.66 13.70
C ARG A 195 22.62 -1.87 12.47
N TYR A 196 21.68 -1.46 11.63
CA TYR A 196 21.96 -0.89 10.30
C TYR A 196 21.89 0.64 10.24
N GLU A 197 21.28 1.29 11.22
CA GLU A 197 21.25 2.75 11.38
C GLU A 197 22.51 3.30 12.09
N ASN A 198 23.57 2.50 12.20
CA ASN A 198 24.82 2.95 12.83
C ASN A 198 25.52 4.01 11.96
N THR A 199 25.19 5.28 12.23
CA THR A 199 25.65 6.48 11.54
C THR A 199 27.16 6.58 11.48
N ARG A 200 27.89 6.04 12.48
CA ARG A 200 29.37 6.03 12.46
C ARG A 200 29.94 5.18 11.34
N ILE A 201 29.38 4.00 11.08
CA ILE A 201 29.86 3.10 10.01
C ILE A 201 29.52 3.69 8.64
N LEU A 202 28.35 4.31 8.51
CA LEU A 202 27.95 5.01 7.29
C LEU A 202 28.89 6.18 6.97
N ILE A 203 29.21 7.00 7.98
CA ILE A 203 30.16 8.10 7.84
C ILE A 203 31.57 7.57 7.53
N ASP A 204 32.05 6.55 8.25
CA ASP A 204 33.37 5.97 8.02
C ASP A 204 33.50 5.35 6.62
N THR A 205 32.47 4.64 6.14
CA THR A 205 32.43 4.08 4.78
C THR A 205 32.43 5.19 3.72
N GLN A 206 31.65 6.25 3.92
CA GLN A 206 31.60 7.39 3.01
C GLN A 206 32.93 8.15 2.99
N LEU A 207 33.57 8.31 4.15
CA LEU A 207 34.90 8.92 4.27
C LEU A 207 35.96 8.06 3.58
N VAL A 208 35.95 6.74 3.78
CA VAL A 208 36.87 5.81 3.09
C VAL A 208 36.68 5.89 1.58
N GLN A 209 35.44 5.89 1.07
CA GLN A 209 35.16 6.09 -0.36
C GLN A 209 35.71 7.43 -0.85
N PHE A 210 35.42 8.52 -0.13
CA PHE A 210 35.91 9.86 -0.46
C PHE A 210 37.44 9.95 -0.50
N PHE A 211 38.13 9.37 0.48
CA PHE A 211 39.60 9.33 0.51
C PHE A 211 40.18 8.41 -0.57
N SER A 212 39.48 7.32 -0.93
CA SER A 212 39.91 6.40 -2.00
C SER A 212 39.74 6.98 -3.41
N ALA A 213 38.70 7.80 -3.63
CA ALA A 213 38.45 8.48 -4.91
C ALA A 213 39.59 9.42 -5.33
N ARG A 214 40.43 9.86 -4.38
CA ARG A 214 41.60 10.72 -4.63
C ARG A 214 42.76 10.03 -5.35
N CYS A 215 42.72 8.71 -5.59
CA CYS A 215 43.83 7.99 -6.23
C CYS A 215 43.70 7.87 -7.77
N ALA A 216 43.25 8.91 -8.46
CA ALA A 216 43.26 8.96 -9.92
C ALA A 216 44.63 9.42 -10.44
N LYS A 217 45.53 8.47 -10.75
CA LYS A 217 46.92 8.71 -11.18
C LYS A 217 47.07 9.27 -12.61
N ALA A 218 45.99 9.69 -13.27
CA ALA A 218 46.02 10.18 -14.65
C ALA A 218 45.13 11.41 -14.84
N GLU A 219 45.72 12.49 -15.34
CA GLU A 219 45.04 13.76 -15.64
C GLU A 219 44.21 13.61 -16.92
N SER A 220 42.90 13.46 -16.75
CA SER A 220 41.93 13.45 -17.86
C SER A 220 40.67 14.22 -17.44
N SER A 221 40.08 14.97 -18.36
CA SER A 221 38.82 15.70 -18.14
C SER A 221 37.68 14.78 -17.70
N GLN A 222 37.72 13.51 -18.08
CA GLN A 222 36.77 12.48 -17.63
C GLN A 222 36.99 12.12 -16.15
N ASN A 223 38.23 12.08 -15.69
CA ASN A 223 38.56 11.78 -14.29
C ASN A 223 38.18 12.94 -13.37
N LEU A 224 38.34 14.19 -13.84
CA LEU A 224 37.90 15.37 -13.09
C LEU A 224 36.38 15.42 -12.93
N LYS A 225 35.63 15.06 -13.98
CA LYS A 225 34.16 14.97 -13.91
C LYS A 225 33.68 13.86 -12.96
N ARG A 226 34.35 12.70 -12.98
CA ARG A 226 34.06 11.60 -12.05
C ARG A 226 34.35 12.02 -10.60
N LEU A 227 35.52 12.57 -10.35
CA LEU A 227 35.91 13.08 -9.03
C LEU A 227 34.91 14.12 -8.50
N HIS A 228 34.48 15.06 -9.35
CA HIS A 228 33.46 16.03 -8.97
C HIS A 228 32.12 15.36 -8.63
N GLY A 229 31.70 14.37 -9.40
CA GLY A 229 30.51 13.56 -9.11
C GLY A 229 30.61 12.85 -7.77
N ASP A 230 31.70 12.11 -7.55
CA ASP A 230 31.96 11.33 -6.34
C ASP A 230 32.01 12.24 -5.09
N ILE A 231 32.64 13.43 -5.20
CA ILE A 231 32.67 14.44 -4.13
C ILE A 231 31.28 15.00 -3.85
N THR A 232 30.51 15.33 -4.89
CA THR A 232 29.15 15.88 -4.74
C THR A 232 28.21 14.86 -4.10
N GLU A 233 28.30 13.61 -4.52
CA GLU A 233 27.53 12.50 -3.95
C GLU A 233 27.92 12.23 -2.49
N ALA A 234 29.22 12.21 -2.18
CA ALA A 234 29.70 12.05 -0.80
C ALA A 234 29.26 13.21 0.11
N ILE A 235 29.31 14.46 -0.37
CA ILE A 235 28.82 15.62 0.37
C ILE A 235 27.31 15.50 0.58
N GLY A 236 26.54 15.18 -0.45
CA GLY A 236 25.09 14.98 -0.33
C GLY A 236 24.71 13.87 0.65
N ALA A 237 25.45 12.75 0.63
CA ALA A 237 25.29 11.67 1.59
C ALA A 237 25.60 12.15 3.02
N LEU A 238 26.68 12.88 3.23
CA LEU A 238 27.06 13.45 4.54
C LEU A 238 26.06 14.50 5.05
N THR A 239 25.53 15.37 4.18
CA THR A 239 24.46 16.31 4.53
C THR A 239 23.19 15.57 4.95
N SER A 240 22.81 14.51 4.23
CA SER A 240 21.67 13.65 4.60
C SER A 240 21.91 12.85 5.89
N LEU A 241 23.17 12.69 6.31
CA LEU A 241 23.57 12.08 7.59
C LEU A 241 23.52 13.09 8.76
N GLY A 242 23.21 14.36 8.50
CA GLY A 242 23.19 15.41 9.51
C GLY A 242 24.59 15.90 9.90
N CYS A 243 25.62 15.59 9.12
CA CYS A 243 26.94 16.15 9.33
C CYS A 243 26.98 17.61 8.83
N PRO A 244 27.61 18.54 9.58
CA PRO A 244 27.83 19.90 9.11
C PRO A 244 28.81 19.87 7.94
N THR A 245 28.28 20.00 6.73
CA THR A 245 29.04 20.08 5.48
C THR A 245 29.17 21.52 4.96
N GLU A 246 28.46 22.46 5.58
CA GLU A 246 28.53 23.89 5.29
C GLU A 246 29.35 24.60 6.37
N HIS A 247 30.15 25.56 5.93
CA HIS A 247 31.17 26.22 6.72
C HIS A 247 30.68 27.53 7.35
#